data_AF-A0A9W9DE26-F1
#
_entry.id   AF-A0A9W9DE26-F1
#
_cell.length_a   1.000
_cell.length_b   1.000
_cell.length_c   1.000
_cell.angle_alpha   90.00
_cell.angle_beta   90.00
_cell.angle_gamma   90.00
#
_symmetry.space_group_name_H-M   'P 1'
#
loop_
_entity.id
_entity.type
_entity.pdbx_description
1 polymer ?
#
loop_
_entity_poly.entity_id
_entity_poly.type
_entity_poly.pdbx_seq_one_letter_code
_entity_poly.pdbx_strand_id
1 'polypeptide(L)'
;MFPTVARLSKASRRPLTTKRGNKDYYKGTRQAFLPGGHRTGAPGKHVVRGKAKYRLLDEKVRVFVAPPLHVIESSPLQPYVHTSVRHTKSQGLTPYGKFETVGGLTSEHYFKLLRTTAAEQHKRAKIGQLVETDAQGAVTPDGQQNPTLLNRAMETLGLR
;
A
#
# COMPACT_ATOMS: atom_id res chain seq x y z
N MET A 1 -24.76 18.68 39.13
CA MET A 1 -24.22 18.22 40.42
C MET A 1 -22.81 18.75 40.55
N PHE A 2 -22.60 19.76 41.41
CA PHE A 2 -21.28 20.30 41.68
C PHE A 2 -20.43 19.23 42.38
N PRO A 3 -19.27 18.84 41.83
CA PRO A 3 -18.40 17.89 42.51
C PRO A 3 -17.90 18.58 43.78
N THR A 4 -18.48 18.19 44.90
CA THR A 4 -18.01 18.55 46.23
C THR A 4 -16.51 18.29 46.29
N VAL A 5 -15.78 19.32 46.73
CA VAL A 5 -14.32 19.42 46.71
C VAL A 5 -13.69 18.14 47.27
N ALA A 6 -13.15 17.31 46.37
CA ALA A 6 -12.58 15.99 46.64
C ALA A 6 -11.23 16.04 47.39
N ARG A 7 -11.06 16.97 48.33
CA ARG A 7 -9.92 17.01 49.26
C ARG A 7 -10.14 16.13 50.50
N LEU A 8 -11.37 15.68 50.78
CA LEU A 8 -11.71 15.03 52.06
C LEU A 8 -12.42 13.66 52.00
N SER A 9 -12.66 13.06 50.83
CA SER A 9 -13.17 11.68 50.78
C SER A 9 -12.02 10.68 50.60
N LYS A 10 -11.72 9.95 51.69
CA LYS A 10 -10.61 9.00 51.77
C LYS A 10 -10.78 7.80 50.81
N ALA A 11 -9.63 7.20 50.48
CA ALA A 11 -9.35 6.11 49.55
C ALA A 11 -9.49 6.47 48.05
N SER A 12 -8.43 7.06 47.48
CA SER A 12 -8.31 7.19 46.03
C SER A 12 -8.14 5.81 45.39
N ARG A 13 -9.23 5.23 44.87
CA ARG A 13 -9.21 4.01 44.04
C ARG A 13 -8.72 4.28 42.60
N ARG A 14 -8.01 5.39 42.38
CA ARG A 14 -7.50 5.73 41.04
C ARG A 14 -6.34 4.80 40.68
N PRO A 15 -6.25 4.35 39.43
CA PRO A 15 -5.15 3.49 38.99
C PRO A 15 -3.81 4.22 39.17
N LEU A 16 -2.81 3.49 39.67
CA LEU A 16 -1.47 4.04 39.84
C LEU A 16 -0.89 4.47 38.49
N THR A 17 -0.31 5.67 38.45
CA THR A 17 0.44 6.19 37.31
C THR A 17 1.94 5.94 37.51
N THR A 18 2.73 6.07 36.45
CA THR A 18 4.20 5.93 36.51
C THR A 18 4.89 6.85 37.53
N LYS A 19 4.22 7.95 37.92
CA LYS A 19 4.74 8.95 38.87
C LYS A 19 4.26 8.82 40.32
N ARG A 20 3.44 7.81 40.64
CA ARG A 20 2.76 7.70 41.96
C ARG A 20 3.23 6.53 42.85
N GLY A 21 4.20 5.74 42.40
CA GLY A 21 4.76 4.63 43.18
C GLY A 21 6.14 4.96 43.78
N ASN A 22 6.65 4.07 44.64
CA ASN A 22 7.99 4.17 45.22
C ASN A 22 9.08 3.72 44.22
N LYS A 23 10.36 3.75 44.62
CA LYS A 23 11.54 3.43 43.80
C LYS A 23 11.44 2.08 43.06
N ASP A 24 10.83 1.07 43.67
CA ASP A 24 10.71 -0.27 43.08
C ASP A 24 9.47 -0.44 42.18
N TYR A 25 8.60 0.57 42.14
CA TYR A 25 7.40 0.54 41.31
C TYR A 25 7.72 0.97 39.88
N TYR A 26 7.77 -0.01 38.97
CA TYR A 26 7.85 0.25 37.54
C TYR A 26 6.51 -0.04 36.85
N LYS A 27 6.02 0.93 36.07
CA LYS A 27 4.86 0.76 35.19
C LYS A 27 5.24 1.18 33.77
N GLY A 28 5.06 0.27 32.81
CA GLY A 28 5.32 0.54 31.40
C GLY A 28 4.29 1.46 30.75
N THR A 29 4.69 2.13 29.66
CA THR A 29 3.88 3.10 28.90
C THR A 29 3.33 2.54 27.58
N ARG A 30 3.22 1.21 27.47
CA ARG A 30 2.76 0.52 26.24
C ARG A 30 3.60 0.80 24.99
N GLN A 31 4.89 1.12 25.14
CA GLN A 31 5.80 1.25 24.00
C GLN A 31 5.85 0.00 23.10
N ALA A 32 5.57 -1.18 23.66
CA ALA A 32 5.46 -2.46 22.95
C ALA A 32 4.16 -2.64 22.14
N PHE A 33 3.31 -1.62 22.02
CA PHE A 33 2.06 -1.67 21.26
C PHE A 33 2.16 -0.79 20.03
N LEU A 34 1.58 -1.23 18.92
CA LEU A 34 1.35 -0.38 17.75
C LEU A 34 0.35 0.73 18.09
N PRO A 35 0.44 1.90 17.44
CA PRO A 35 -0.59 2.94 17.58
C PRO A 35 -1.97 2.36 17.25
N GLY A 36 -2.88 2.32 18.22
CA GLY A 36 -4.21 1.73 18.07
C GLY A 36 -4.26 0.21 17.82
N GLY A 37 -3.13 -0.48 17.94
CA GLY A 37 -2.99 -1.86 17.45
C GLY A 37 -2.58 -2.89 18.50
N HIS A 38 -2.17 -4.05 17.99
CA HIS A 38 -1.77 -5.20 18.78
C HIS A 38 -0.38 -5.03 19.40
N ARG A 39 -0.08 -5.88 20.39
CA ARG A 39 1.20 -5.89 21.09
C ARG A 39 2.26 -6.60 20.24
N THR A 40 3.32 -5.90 19.89
CA THR A 40 4.46 -6.42 19.11
C THR A 40 5.60 -6.93 20.00
N GLY A 41 5.56 -6.63 21.30
CA GLY A 41 6.54 -7.12 22.27
C GLY A 41 7.67 -6.13 22.53
N ALA A 42 8.61 -6.50 23.39
CA ALA A 42 9.76 -5.65 23.72
C ALA A 42 10.82 -5.71 22.60
N PRO A 43 11.48 -4.58 22.27
CA PRO A 43 12.49 -4.52 21.20
C PRO A 43 13.82 -5.21 21.55
N GLY A 44 13.94 -5.76 22.76
CA GLY A 44 15.18 -6.32 23.27
C GLY A 44 14.96 -7.18 24.51
N LYS A 45 16.08 -7.56 25.14
CA LYS A 45 16.09 -8.42 26.33
C LYS A 45 16.98 -7.82 27.41
N HIS A 46 16.57 -7.98 28.67
CA HIS A 46 17.42 -7.68 29.81
C HIS A 46 18.53 -8.72 29.90
N VAL A 47 19.77 -8.24 30.10
CA VAL A 47 20.95 -9.09 30.19
C VAL A 47 21.32 -9.20 31.67
N VAL A 48 21.28 -10.43 32.20
CA VAL A 48 21.52 -10.70 33.62
C VAL A 48 23.01 -10.57 33.96
N ARG A 49 23.90 -10.96 33.05
CA ARG A 49 25.36 -10.95 33.23
C ARG A 49 26.03 -10.22 32.08
N GLY A 50 26.78 -9.16 32.39
CA GLY A 50 27.48 -8.32 31.40
C GLY A 50 27.51 -6.84 31.77
N LYS A 51 28.27 -6.06 31.01
CA LYS A 51 28.37 -4.59 31.16
C LYS A 51 27.09 -3.88 30.72
N ALA A 52 26.51 -4.29 29.60
CA ALA A 52 25.22 -3.79 29.13
C ALA A 52 24.07 -4.50 29.87
N LYS A 53 23.14 -3.74 30.47
CA LYS A 53 21.98 -4.27 31.21
C LYS A 53 20.77 -4.58 30.34
N TYR A 54 20.74 -4.05 29.12
CA TYR A 54 19.71 -4.31 28.12
C TYR A 54 20.35 -4.42 26.74
N ARG A 55 19.94 -5.41 25.96
CA ARG A 55 20.40 -5.62 24.59
C ARG A 55 19.22 -5.44 23.64
N LEU A 56 19.36 -4.52 22.69
CA LEU A 56 18.41 -4.37 21.58
C LEU A 56 18.59 -5.50 20.58
N LEU A 57 17.48 -5.97 20.03
CA LEU A 57 17.45 -6.97 18.98
C LEU A 57 16.86 -6.30 17.74
N ASP A 58 17.69 -6.00 16.76
CA ASP A 58 17.29 -5.20 15.58
C ASP A 58 16.10 -5.82 14.85
N GLU A 59 16.02 -7.15 14.82
CA GLU A 59 14.89 -7.93 14.27
C GLU A 59 13.54 -7.61 14.93
N LYS A 60 13.54 -7.14 16.18
CA LYS A 60 12.34 -6.79 16.94
C LYS A 60 12.09 -5.29 17.02
N VAL A 61 13.03 -4.49 16.54
CA VAL A 61 12.87 -3.04 16.49
C VAL A 61 11.89 -2.72 15.35
N ARG A 62 10.92 -1.86 15.64
CA ARG A 62 9.93 -1.45 14.65
C ARG A 62 10.58 -0.45 13.69
N VAL A 63 10.34 -0.66 12.40
CA VAL A 63 10.75 0.23 11.32
C VAL A 63 9.51 0.67 10.56
N PHE A 64 9.39 1.97 10.32
CA PHE A 64 8.35 2.53 9.46
C PHE A 64 8.98 2.75 8.09
N VAL A 65 8.60 1.91 7.12
CA VAL A 65 9.12 2.01 5.75
C VAL A 65 8.29 3.05 5.01
N ALA A 66 8.97 4.10 4.54
CA ALA A 66 8.37 5.13 3.70
C ALA A 66 8.88 4.98 2.26
N PRO A 67 8.06 5.35 1.25
CA PRO A 67 8.55 5.49 -0.12
C PRO A 67 9.69 6.52 -0.22
N PRO A 68 10.54 6.46 -1.26
CA PRO A 68 11.55 7.48 -1.49
C PRO A 68 10.94 8.87 -1.64
N LEU A 69 11.63 9.90 -1.13
CA LEU A 69 11.11 11.27 -1.09
C LEU A 69 10.73 11.81 -2.48
N HIS A 70 11.54 11.55 -3.50
CA HIS A 70 11.25 12.00 -4.87
C HIS A 70 9.94 11.45 -5.41
N VAL A 71 9.57 10.20 -5.05
CA VAL A 71 8.29 9.60 -5.46
C VAL A 71 7.14 10.30 -4.75
N ILE A 72 7.28 10.59 -3.46
CA ILE A 72 6.27 11.29 -2.66
C ILE A 72 6.04 12.70 -3.20
N GLU A 73 7.11 13.43 -3.51
CA GLU A 73 7.05 14.81 -4.03
C GLU A 73 6.48 14.88 -5.45
N SER A 74 6.81 13.90 -6.31
CA SER A 74 6.25 13.81 -7.67
C SER A 74 4.81 13.30 -7.71
N SER A 75 4.28 12.79 -6.59
CA SER A 75 2.96 12.17 -6.54
C SER A 75 1.86 13.22 -6.74
N PRO A 76 0.90 13.00 -7.64
CA PRO A 76 -0.27 13.87 -7.75
C PRO A 76 -1.24 13.70 -6.57
N LEU A 77 -1.03 12.69 -5.72
CA LEU A 77 -1.92 12.39 -4.60
C LEU A 77 -1.72 13.37 -3.44
N GLN A 78 -2.82 13.99 -3.01
CA GLN A 78 -2.86 14.93 -1.89
C GLN A 78 -3.69 14.34 -0.74
N PRO A 79 -3.46 14.78 0.52
CA PRO A 79 -4.23 14.29 1.67
C PRO A 79 -5.72 14.65 1.60
N TYR A 80 -6.08 15.65 0.78
CA TYR A 80 -7.45 16.12 0.60
C TYR A 80 -7.83 16.15 -0.87
N VAL A 81 -9.13 16.06 -1.14
CA VAL A 81 -9.72 16.17 -2.47
C VAL A 81 -10.43 17.50 -2.60
N HIS A 82 -10.44 18.07 -3.81
CA HIS A 82 -11.15 19.31 -4.09
C HIS A 82 -12.66 19.16 -3.89
N THR A 83 -13.31 20.16 -3.29
CA THR A 83 -14.74 20.12 -2.92
C THR A 83 -15.71 20.02 -4.10
N SER A 84 -15.27 20.40 -5.31
CA SER A 84 -16.07 20.25 -6.53
C SER A 84 -16.19 18.80 -7.00
N VAL A 85 -15.29 17.91 -6.58
CA VAL A 85 -15.32 16.50 -6.98
C VAL A 85 -16.40 15.79 -6.16
N ARG A 86 -17.54 15.51 -6.79
CA ARG A 86 -18.62 14.74 -6.18
C ARG A 86 -18.49 13.25 -6.51
N HIS A 87 -18.58 12.40 -5.50
CA HIS A 87 -18.67 10.96 -5.71
C HIS A 87 -20.03 10.59 -6.30
N THR A 88 -20.05 9.72 -7.31
CA THR A 88 -21.29 9.05 -7.72
C THR A 88 -21.68 8.01 -6.66
N LYS A 89 -22.98 7.64 -6.60
CA LYS A 89 -23.48 6.67 -5.61
C LYS A 89 -22.74 5.31 -5.67
N SER A 90 -22.33 4.88 -6.87
CA SER A 90 -21.51 3.69 -7.08
C SER A 90 -20.08 3.85 -6.54
N GLN A 91 -19.45 5.02 -6.74
CA GLN A 91 -18.11 5.33 -6.25
C GLN A 91 -18.06 5.52 -4.73
N GLY A 92 -19.14 6.01 -4.11
CA GLY A 92 -19.23 6.19 -2.67
C GLY A 92 -19.21 4.87 -1.90
N LEU A 93 -19.56 3.75 -2.54
CA LEU A 93 -19.51 2.40 -1.97
C LEU A 93 -18.13 1.74 -2.10
N THR A 94 -17.33 2.17 -3.08
CA THR A 94 -15.99 1.63 -3.37
C THR A 94 -15.00 1.73 -2.20
N PRO A 95 -14.88 2.86 -1.46
CA PRO A 95 -13.96 2.93 -0.32
C PRO A 95 -14.38 2.04 0.86
N TYR A 96 -15.66 1.66 0.94
CA TYR A 96 -16.18 0.79 2.00
C TYR A 96 -16.10 -0.70 1.67
N GLY A 97 -15.50 -1.07 0.53
CA GLY A 97 -15.02 -2.44 0.27
C GLY A 97 -16.07 -3.54 0.47
N LYS A 98 -17.35 -3.27 0.18
CA LYS A 98 -18.34 -4.34 0.07
C LYS A 98 -18.09 -5.04 -1.25
N PHE A 99 -17.35 -6.14 -1.20
CA PHE A 99 -17.28 -7.09 -2.30
C PHE A 99 -18.71 -7.46 -2.70
N GLU A 100 -18.99 -7.46 -4.00
CA GLU A 100 -20.32 -7.76 -4.53
C GLU A 100 -20.80 -9.16 -4.10
N THR A 101 -19.86 -10.06 -3.79
CA THR A 101 -20.12 -11.42 -3.33
C THR A 101 -19.94 -11.59 -1.82
N VAL A 102 -20.81 -12.41 -1.24
CA VAL A 102 -20.69 -12.87 0.15
C VAL A 102 -19.45 -13.75 0.25
N GLY A 103 -18.41 -13.30 0.95
CA GLY A 103 -17.13 -14.01 1.08
C GLY A 103 -15.88 -13.13 0.89
N GLY A 104 -16.05 -11.88 0.44
CA GLY A 104 -14.95 -10.95 0.34
C GLY A 104 -14.04 -11.20 -0.86
N LEU A 105 -12.73 -11.05 -0.67
CA LEU A 105 -11.70 -11.22 -1.70
C LEU A 105 -11.44 -12.73 -1.92
N THR A 106 -12.29 -13.38 -2.73
CA THR A 106 -12.13 -14.79 -3.07
C THR A 106 -11.06 -15.00 -4.14
N SER A 107 -10.45 -16.19 -4.19
CA SER A 107 -9.50 -16.57 -5.24
C SER A 107 -10.14 -16.49 -6.62
N GLU A 108 -11.40 -16.90 -6.75
CA GLU A 108 -12.18 -16.79 -8.00
C GLU A 108 -12.34 -15.34 -8.46
N HIS A 109 -12.65 -14.41 -7.54
CA HIS A 109 -12.74 -12.99 -7.85
C HIS A 109 -11.39 -12.43 -8.31
N TYR A 110 -10.30 -12.82 -7.64
CA TYR A 110 -8.95 -12.44 -8.05
C TYR A 110 -8.61 -12.98 -9.45
N PHE A 111 -8.90 -14.25 -9.75
CA PHE A 111 -8.68 -14.83 -11.09
C PHE A 111 -9.53 -14.14 -12.16
N LYS A 112 -10.77 -13.77 -11.85
CA LYS A 112 -11.64 -13.02 -12.76
C LYS A 112 -11.04 -11.65 -13.08
N LEU A 113 -10.60 -10.90 -12.07
CA LEU A 113 -9.94 -9.61 -12.26
C LEU A 113 -8.63 -9.72 -13.06
N LEU A 114 -7.83 -10.76 -12.79
CA LEU A 114 -6.61 -11.02 -13.59
C LEU A 114 -6.94 -11.26 -15.06
N ARG A 115 -7.98 -12.06 -15.36
CA ARG A 115 -8.40 -12.31 -16.75
C ARG A 115 -8.90 -11.05 -17.44
N THR A 116 -9.71 -10.23 -16.77
CA THR A 116 -10.24 -9.00 -17.37
C THR A 116 -9.14 -7.98 -17.61
N THR A 117 -8.27 -7.75 -16.63
CA THR A 117 -7.14 -6.82 -16.76
C THR A 117 -6.14 -7.26 -17.83
N ALA A 118 -5.81 -8.55 -17.91
CA ALA A 118 -4.95 -9.08 -18.98
C ALA A 118 -5.59 -8.93 -20.36
N ALA A 119 -6.89 -9.20 -20.49
CA ALA A 119 -7.62 -9.01 -21.75
C ALA A 119 -7.67 -7.53 -22.17
N GLU A 120 -7.87 -6.61 -21.23
CA GLU A 120 -7.82 -5.15 -21.48
C GLU A 120 -6.43 -4.69 -21.90
N GLN A 121 -5.37 -5.17 -21.23
CA GLN A 121 -3.99 -4.87 -21.61
C GLN A 121 -3.68 -5.38 -23.02
N HIS A 122 -4.08 -6.61 -23.35
CA HIS A 122 -3.91 -7.16 -24.69
C HIS A 122 -4.68 -6.35 -25.75
N LYS A 123 -5.91 -5.93 -25.46
CA LYS A 123 -6.68 -5.05 -26.36
C LYS A 123 -5.99 -3.70 -26.56
N ARG A 124 -5.50 -3.07 -25.49
CA ARG A 124 -4.75 -1.79 -25.57
C ARG A 124 -3.48 -1.94 -26.39
N ALA A 125 -2.72 -3.02 -26.19
CA ALA A 125 -1.52 -3.31 -26.98
C ALA A 125 -1.84 -3.49 -28.46
N LYS A 126 -2.91 -4.23 -28.80
CA LYS A 126 -3.35 -4.43 -30.18
C LYS A 126 -3.83 -3.13 -30.84
N ILE A 127 -4.54 -2.28 -30.09
CA ILE A 127 -4.96 -0.95 -30.58
C ILE A 127 -3.75 -0.04 -30.80
N GLY A 128 -2.78 -0.03 -29.88
CA GLY A 128 -1.53 0.72 -30.04
C GLY A 128 -0.75 0.29 -31.29
N GLN A 129 -0.65 -1.02 -31.54
CA GLN A 129 -0.02 -1.56 -32.74
C GLN A 129 -0.73 -1.15 -34.03
N LEU A 130 -2.06 -1.11 -34.04
CA LEU A 130 -2.84 -0.66 -35.22
C LEU A 130 -2.64 0.83 -35.50
N VAL A 131 -2.61 1.66 -34.45
CA VAL A 131 -2.36 3.10 -34.58
C VAL A 131 -0.94 3.38 -35.08
N GLU A 132 0.05 2.58 -34.69
CA GLU A 132 1.42 2.66 -35.24
C GLU A 132 1.48 2.25 -36.70
N THR A 133 0.77 1.19 -37.12
CA THR A 133 0.73 0.78 -38.53
C THR A 133 -0.01 1.78 -39.42
N ASP A 134 -1.03 2.46 -38.90
CA ASP A 134 -1.76 3.50 -39.64
C ASP A 134 -0.94 4.80 -39.74
N ALA A 135 -0.13 5.12 -38.72
CA ALA A 135 0.81 6.25 -38.76
C ALA A 135 1.98 6.02 -39.74
N GLN A 136 2.31 4.77 -40.04
CA GLN A 136 3.30 4.38 -41.05
C GLN A 136 2.68 4.24 -42.46
N GLY A 137 1.36 4.40 -42.59
CA GLY A 137 0.61 4.38 -43.85
C GLY A 137 0.50 5.73 -44.58
N ALA A 138 1.28 6.74 -44.20
CA ALA A 138 1.33 8.01 -44.91
C ALA A 138 2.13 7.88 -46.23
N VAL A 139 1.38 7.63 -47.31
CA VAL A 139 1.64 7.86 -48.74
C VAL A 139 3.06 8.35 -49.10
N THR A 140 3.91 7.43 -49.56
CA THR A 140 4.96 7.76 -50.54
C THR A 140 4.34 7.70 -51.95
N PRO A 141 4.27 8.80 -52.71
CA PRO A 141 4.05 8.72 -54.14
C PRO A 141 5.39 8.29 -54.75
N ASP A 142 5.47 7.04 -55.20
CA ASP A 142 6.22 6.62 -56.40
C ASP A 142 6.31 5.09 -56.43
N GLY A 143 6.04 4.53 -57.61
CA GLY A 143 5.82 3.12 -57.85
C GLY A 143 7.05 2.23 -57.68
N GLN A 144 7.45 1.94 -56.44
CA GLN A 144 8.33 0.83 -56.12
C GLN A 144 7.60 -0.14 -55.19
N GLN A 145 7.28 -1.31 -55.73
CA GLN A 145 6.71 -2.42 -54.96
C GLN A 145 7.77 -2.89 -53.94
N ASN A 146 7.62 -2.48 -52.69
CA ASN A 146 8.41 -3.05 -51.60
C ASN A 146 8.13 -4.56 -51.55
N PRO A 147 9.16 -5.43 -51.48
CA PRO A 147 8.97 -6.87 -51.42
C PRO A 147 8.15 -7.21 -50.17
N THR A 148 7.09 -7.99 -50.37
CA THR A 148 6.24 -8.48 -49.28
C THR A 148 7.10 -9.12 -48.18
N LEU A 149 6.67 -9.02 -46.92
CA LEU A 149 7.38 -9.62 -45.77
C LEU A 149 7.73 -11.10 -45.99
N LEU A 150 6.91 -11.80 -46.78
CA LEU A 150 7.11 -13.18 -47.19
C LEU A 150 8.32 -13.38 -48.11
N ASN A 151 8.58 -12.45 -49.05
CA ASN A 151 9.78 -12.49 -49.90
C ASN A 151 11.06 -12.25 -49.09
N ARG A 152 11.02 -11.35 -48.10
CA ARG A 152 12.17 -11.08 -47.23
C ARG A 152 12.49 -12.28 -46.32
N ALA A 153 11.45 -12.95 -45.80
CA ALA A 153 11.59 -14.18 -45.03
C ALA A 153 12.17 -15.33 -45.86
N MET A 154 11.73 -15.46 -47.12
CA MET A 154 12.25 -16.46 -48.07
C MET A 154 13.74 -16.25 -48.38
N GLU A 155 14.19 -15.01 -48.55
CA GLU A 155 15.61 -14.67 -48.75
C GLU A 155 16.46 -14.97 -47.52
N THR A 156 15.98 -14.60 -46.32
CA THR A 156 16.71 -14.90 -45.07
C THR A 156 16.83 -16.38 -44.76
N LEU A 157 15.89 -17.19 -45.27
CA LEU A 157 15.89 -18.64 -45.11
C LEU A 157 16.60 -19.36 -46.26
N GLY A 158 17.12 -18.63 -47.26
CA GLY A 158 17.85 -19.22 -48.40
C GLY A 158 16.99 -20.12 -49.29
N LEU A 159 15.67 -19.90 -49.30
CA LEU A 159 14.70 -20.71 -50.05
C LEU A 159 14.42 -20.16 -51.47
N ARG A 160 15.23 -19.21 -51.93
CA ARG A 160 15.19 -18.60 -53.26
C ARG A 160 16.60 -18.38 -53.80
#